data_AF-A0A2E4ZYE6-F1
#
_entry.id   AF-A0A2E4ZYE6-F1
#
_cell.length_a   1.000
_cell.length_b   1.000
_cell.length_c   1.000
_cell.angle_alpha   90.00
_cell.angle_beta   90.00
_cell.angle_gamma   90.00
#
_symmetry.space_group_name_H-M   'P 1'
#
loop_
_entity.id
_entity.type
_entity.pdbx_description
1 polymer ?
#
loop_
_entity_poly.entity_id
_entity_poly.type
_entity_poly.pdbx_seq_one_letter_code
_entity_poly.pdbx_strand_id
1 'polypeptide(L)'
;MRATQIFLLSLSFVFWAESFGQAVHNKKDAIRVIQLLKNDSVYRRYPDALPSLLKHVNEKTTAHFDPDPLFVTRLDDKALNENSILYVNCDDQPNLEFDEAEQKVLRTFLERGGFLYLDAGIKAPFLGTDLGHSYAAWEARPEVATLFKQLFPDKPLVPLPRDHDLFRCFYKGLPDPGDLRIASEQKKLPATVLRFVEEEKWPQGTYSFVGMQLNGRIAVLASPICAMGWGKDEFGNWLPPISFRIRETAEGLDKNLQAAAFAGNTFEVSREDGLKDTVYTQLGMRPVWVEEPNGKWRIFKYYSGEEISNYAHAFYTRLGTNVFLYALTQ
;
A
#
# COMPACT_ATOMS: atom_id res chain seq x y z
N MET A 1 -9.39 37.90 72.68
CA MET A 1 -10.15 38.89 71.89
C MET A 1 -9.14 39.77 71.16
N ARG A 2 -9.32 39.97 69.84
CA ARG A 2 -8.49 40.75 68.88
C ARG A 2 -7.15 40.12 68.51
N ALA A 3 -6.69 40.12 67.25
CA ALA A 3 -7.31 40.34 65.95
C ALA A 3 -6.34 39.78 64.90
N THR A 4 -6.92 39.30 63.81
CA THR A 4 -6.32 38.63 62.66
C THR A 4 -5.25 39.45 61.94
N GLN A 5 -4.13 38.82 61.56
CA GLN A 5 -3.29 39.27 60.44
C GLN A 5 -3.01 38.08 59.50
N ILE A 6 -3.57 38.19 58.30
CA ILE A 6 -3.36 37.28 57.17
C ILE A 6 -2.10 37.78 56.44
N PHE A 7 -1.08 36.94 56.34
CA PHE A 7 0.07 37.15 55.46
C PHE A 7 -0.15 36.33 54.18
N LEU A 8 -0.37 37.01 53.06
CA LEU A 8 -0.40 36.41 51.72
C LEU A 8 1.04 36.31 51.20
N LEU A 9 1.54 35.08 51.08
CA LEU A 9 2.78 34.74 50.38
C LEU A 9 2.45 34.53 48.89
N SER A 10 2.95 35.41 48.03
CA SER A 10 2.93 35.22 46.58
C SER A 10 4.13 34.35 46.15
N LEU A 11 3.88 33.09 45.79
CA LEU A 11 4.87 32.26 45.09
C LEU A 11 4.91 32.68 43.61
N SER A 12 6.05 33.15 43.15
CA SER A 12 6.32 33.38 41.72
C SER A 12 6.85 32.07 41.10
N PHE A 13 6.05 31.40 40.28
CA PHE A 13 6.53 30.31 39.42
C PHE A 13 7.10 30.91 38.14
N VAL A 14 8.41 30.79 37.94
CA VAL A 14 9.06 31.06 36.67
C VAL A 14 8.88 29.84 35.77
N PHE A 15 8.02 29.95 34.76
CA PHE A 15 7.90 28.96 33.70
C PHE A 15 9.00 29.19 32.65
N TRP A 16 9.91 28.23 32.53
CA TRP A 16 10.80 28.12 31.38
C TRP A 16 10.03 27.41 30.26
N ALA A 17 9.67 28.15 29.21
CA ALA A 17 9.07 27.58 28.01
C ALA A 17 10.19 27.23 27.03
N GLU A 18 10.47 25.94 26.86
CA GLU A 18 11.25 25.47 25.70
C GLU A 18 10.39 25.63 24.44
N SER A 19 10.82 26.52 23.55
CA SER A 19 10.20 26.68 22.24
C SER A 19 10.59 25.50 21.35
N PHE A 20 9.66 24.56 21.12
CA PHE A 20 9.74 23.66 19.98
C PHE A 20 9.48 24.47 18.70
N GLY A 21 10.55 24.88 18.03
CA GLY A 21 10.45 25.49 16.70
C GLY A 21 10.03 24.44 15.67
N GLN A 22 8.82 24.57 15.13
CA GLN A 22 8.49 23.92 13.86
C GLN A 22 9.31 24.62 12.76
N ALA A 23 10.20 23.88 12.11
CA ALA A 23 10.87 24.36 10.91
C ALA A 23 9.82 24.55 9.80
N VAL A 24 9.48 25.79 9.50
CA VAL A 24 8.67 26.14 8.33
C VAL A 24 9.58 25.99 7.11
N HIS A 25 9.58 24.80 6.50
CA HIS A 25 10.28 24.58 5.24
C HIS A 25 9.57 25.30 4.09
N ASN A 26 10.35 25.90 3.20
CA ASN A 26 9.84 26.65 2.05
C ASN A 26 9.24 25.68 1.03
N LYS A 27 7.97 25.90 0.64
CA LYS A 27 7.22 25.04 -0.30
C LYS A 27 7.88 24.88 -1.69
N LYS A 28 8.85 25.74 -2.03
CA LYS A 28 9.54 25.75 -3.34
C LYS A 28 10.48 24.56 -3.58
N ASP A 29 10.96 23.88 -2.53
CA ASP A 29 11.95 22.80 -2.65
C ASP A 29 11.34 21.41 -2.36
N ALA A 30 10.00 21.31 -2.33
CA ALA A 30 9.30 20.06 -2.04
C ALA A 30 9.13 19.20 -3.31
N ILE A 31 9.45 17.92 -3.21
CA ILE A 31 9.17 16.90 -4.22
C ILE A 31 7.66 16.72 -4.27
N ARG A 32 7.06 17.08 -5.40
CA ARG A 32 5.62 16.99 -5.58
C ARG A 32 5.27 15.75 -6.39
N VAL A 33 4.34 14.96 -5.87
CA VAL A 33 3.82 13.76 -6.53
C VAL A 33 2.63 14.17 -7.37
N ILE A 34 2.61 13.77 -8.64
CA ILE A 34 1.45 13.94 -9.51
C ILE A 34 0.49 12.80 -9.25
N GLN A 35 -0.79 13.09 -9.06
CA GLN A 35 -1.84 12.08 -8.98
C GLN A 35 -2.82 12.23 -10.13
N LEU A 36 -2.97 11.19 -10.95
CA LEU A 36 -3.92 11.21 -12.06
C LEU A 36 -5.33 10.89 -11.56
N LEU A 37 -6.31 11.76 -11.85
CA LEU A 37 -7.74 11.57 -11.64
C LEU A 37 -8.52 12.02 -12.90
N LYS A 38 -8.81 11.10 -13.84
CA LYS A 38 -9.37 11.46 -15.16
C LYS A 38 -10.85 11.86 -15.08
N ASN A 39 -11.54 11.33 -14.09
CA ASN A 39 -12.95 11.60 -13.86
C ASN A 39 -13.10 12.41 -12.58
N ASP A 40 -13.97 13.43 -12.60
CA ASP A 40 -14.49 14.10 -11.40
C ASP A 40 -15.46 13.18 -10.64
N SER A 41 -15.09 11.90 -10.45
CA SER A 41 -15.84 11.02 -9.57
C SER A 41 -15.88 11.69 -8.19
N VAL A 42 -17.10 11.99 -7.73
CA VAL A 42 -17.34 12.50 -6.37
C VAL A 42 -16.78 11.52 -5.33
N TYR A 43 -16.64 10.25 -5.69
CA TYR A 43 -16.10 9.20 -4.84
C TYR A 43 -14.63 8.94 -5.16
N ARG A 44 -13.76 9.18 -4.16
CA ARG A 44 -12.34 8.80 -4.15
C ARG A 44 -12.09 7.67 -3.14
N ARG A 45 -11.30 6.68 -3.54
CA ARG A 45 -10.82 5.57 -2.75
C ARG A 45 -9.59 6.02 -1.98
N TYR A 46 -9.65 5.93 -0.66
CA TYR A 46 -8.54 6.25 0.24
C TYR A 46 -7.94 7.65 -0.03
N PRO A 47 -8.75 8.73 -0.07
CA PRO A 47 -8.29 10.06 -0.46
C PRO A 47 -7.17 10.60 0.44
N ASP A 48 -7.15 10.20 1.71
CA ASP A 48 -6.14 10.63 2.68
C ASP A 48 -4.89 9.76 2.70
N ALA A 49 -4.85 8.66 1.92
CA ALA A 49 -3.76 7.68 1.96
C ALA A 49 -2.43 8.25 1.47
N LEU A 50 -2.40 8.80 0.25
CA LEU A 50 -1.16 9.38 -0.29
C LEU A 50 -0.68 10.57 0.54
N PRO A 51 -1.52 11.58 0.89
CA PRO A 51 -1.11 12.66 1.79
C PRO A 51 -0.54 12.17 3.12
N SER A 52 -1.18 11.18 3.75
CA SER A 52 -0.72 10.61 5.02
C SER A 52 0.60 9.87 4.88
N LEU A 53 0.80 9.13 3.78
CA LEU A 53 2.06 8.47 3.48
C LEU A 53 3.18 9.49 3.29
N LEU A 54 2.98 10.54 2.49
CA LEU A 54 3.99 11.55 2.24
C LEU A 54 4.38 12.32 3.53
N LYS A 55 3.40 12.61 4.41
CA LYS A 55 3.70 13.14 5.76
C LYS A 55 4.58 12.18 6.55
N HIS A 56 4.23 10.89 6.58
CA HIS A 56 5.03 9.89 7.28
C HIS A 56 6.45 9.77 6.72
N VAL A 57 6.63 9.81 5.40
CA VAL A 57 7.96 9.80 4.78
C VAL A 57 8.78 11.00 5.24
N ASN A 58 8.19 12.21 5.26
CA ASN A 58 8.86 13.42 5.75
C ASN A 58 9.18 13.35 7.25
N GLU A 59 8.31 12.74 8.06
CA GLU A 59 8.53 12.57 9.51
C GLU A 59 9.68 11.60 9.82
N LYS A 60 9.93 10.63 8.93
CA LYS A 60 10.85 9.50 9.19
C LYS A 60 12.15 9.57 8.43
N THR A 61 12.27 10.48 7.46
CA THR A 61 13.39 10.52 6.53
C THR A 61 13.82 11.97 6.31
N THR A 62 14.92 12.15 5.58
CA THR A 62 15.36 13.49 5.12
C THR A 62 14.74 13.86 3.77
N ALA A 63 13.87 13.03 3.20
CA ALA A 63 13.13 13.41 2.00
C ALA A 63 12.14 14.53 2.33
N HIS A 64 11.83 15.33 1.32
CA HIS A 64 10.99 16.51 1.47
C HIS A 64 9.90 16.48 0.40
N PHE A 65 8.85 15.70 0.63
CA PHE A 65 7.68 15.65 -0.23
C PHE A 65 6.68 16.75 0.11
N ASP A 66 5.95 17.27 -0.88
CA ASP A 66 4.73 18.05 -0.61
C ASP A 66 3.60 17.06 -0.29
N PRO A 67 3.01 17.08 0.93
CA PRO A 67 1.90 16.20 1.27
C PRO A 67 0.61 16.46 0.49
N ASP A 68 0.51 17.58 -0.22
CA ASP A 68 -0.60 17.92 -1.09
C ASP A 68 -0.24 17.54 -2.55
N PRO A 69 -0.64 16.35 -3.03
CA PRO A 69 -0.29 15.90 -4.38
C PRO A 69 -0.93 16.79 -5.45
N LEU A 70 -0.24 16.92 -6.58
CA LEU A 70 -0.77 17.67 -7.71
C LEU A 70 -1.72 16.80 -8.52
N PHE A 71 -3.02 17.10 -8.43
CA PHE A 71 -4.03 16.41 -9.21
C PHE A 71 -4.00 16.88 -10.67
N VAL A 72 -3.96 15.93 -11.59
CA VAL A 72 -4.11 16.17 -13.03
C VAL A 72 -5.21 15.27 -13.58
N THR A 73 -5.99 15.76 -14.53
CA THR A 73 -7.06 15.00 -15.18
C THR A 73 -6.61 14.32 -16.47
N ARG A 74 -5.44 14.71 -16.99
CA ARG A 74 -4.85 14.18 -18.21
C ARG A 74 -3.34 14.01 -18.07
N LEU A 75 -2.78 13.06 -18.81
CA LEU A 75 -1.34 12.83 -18.81
C LEU A 75 -0.56 13.81 -19.69
N ASP A 76 -1.21 14.53 -20.59
CA ASP A 76 -0.59 15.59 -21.38
C ASP A 76 -0.49 16.94 -20.63
N ASP A 77 -0.82 16.96 -19.34
CA ASP A 77 -0.58 18.11 -18.48
C ASP A 77 0.92 18.42 -18.36
N LYS A 78 1.26 19.71 -18.47
CA LYS A 78 2.65 20.19 -18.38
C LYS A 78 3.33 19.80 -17.07
N ALA A 79 2.57 19.57 -16.00
CA ALA A 79 3.05 19.12 -14.70
C ALA A 79 3.92 17.86 -14.80
N LEU A 80 3.60 16.93 -15.71
CA LEU A 80 4.40 15.72 -15.91
C LEU A 80 5.82 16.00 -16.43
N ASN A 81 6.08 17.17 -17.00
CA ASN A 81 7.43 17.58 -17.39
C ASN A 81 8.24 18.17 -16.21
N GLU A 82 7.56 18.60 -15.15
CA GLU A 82 8.15 19.33 -14.02
C GLU A 82 8.34 18.45 -12.78
N ASN A 83 7.76 17.25 -12.76
CA ASN A 83 7.84 16.34 -11.63
C ASN A 83 8.24 14.93 -12.10
N SER A 84 8.89 14.16 -11.24
CA SER A 84 9.46 12.85 -11.59
C SER A 84 8.64 11.66 -11.11
N ILE A 85 7.58 11.87 -10.30
CA ILE A 85 6.78 10.80 -9.72
C ILE A 85 5.31 10.98 -10.09
N LEU A 86 4.78 9.98 -10.78
CA LEU A 86 3.36 9.85 -11.09
C LEU A 86 2.77 8.71 -10.25
N TYR A 87 1.69 9.01 -9.54
CA TYR A 87 0.92 8.05 -8.77
C TYR A 87 -0.47 7.89 -9.38
N VAL A 88 -0.92 6.65 -9.49
CA VAL A 88 -2.27 6.32 -9.94
C VAL A 88 -2.83 5.27 -8.99
N ASN A 89 -3.97 5.57 -8.38
CA ASN A 89 -4.80 4.56 -7.73
C ASN A 89 -5.72 3.94 -8.78
N CYS A 90 -5.45 2.71 -9.22
CA CYS A 90 -6.21 2.04 -10.28
C CYS A 90 -7.65 1.69 -9.85
N ASP A 91 -7.98 1.72 -8.55
CA ASP A 91 -9.37 1.57 -8.09
C ASP A 91 -10.18 2.88 -8.17
N ASP A 92 -9.52 4.04 -8.22
CA ASP A 92 -10.15 5.32 -8.61
C ASP A 92 -10.28 5.45 -10.12
N GLN A 93 -9.45 4.71 -10.86
CA GLN A 93 -9.22 4.86 -12.30
C GLN A 93 -9.29 3.50 -13.00
N PRO A 94 -10.47 2.85 -13.02
CA PRO A 94 -10.59 1.50 -13.58
C PRO A 94 -10.35 1.47 -15.10
N ASN A 95 -10.54 2.59 -15.81
CA ASN A 95 -10.20 2.72 -17.22
C ASN A 95 -8.84 3.44 -17.41
N LEU A 96 -7.86 2.70 -17.92
CA LEU A 96 -6.51 3.17 -18.25
C LEU A 96 -6.27 3.35 -19.77
N GLU A 97 -7.33 3.58 -20.54
CA GLU A 97 -7.25 3.94 -21.97
C GLU A 97 -6.86 5.41 -22.12
N PHE A 98 -5.73 5.68 -22.77
CA PHE A 98 -5.22 7.02 -23.00
C PHE A 98 -5.22 7.33 -24.49
N ASP A 99 -5.45 8.59 -24.87
CA ASP A 99 -5.32 9.00 -26.26
C ASP A 99 -3.84 9.03 -26.70
N GLU A 100 -3.59 9.20 -28.01
CA GLU A 100 -2.22 9.17 -28.55
C GLU A 100 -1.31 10.26 -27.94
N ALA A 101 -1.86 11.42 -27.59
CA ALA A 101 -1.09 12.51 -26.99
C ALA A 101 -0.67 12.15 -25.56
N GLU A 102 -1.60 11.65 -24.76
CA GLU A 102 -1.36 11.17 -23.40
C GLU A 102 -0.38 9.98 -23.37
N GLN A 103 -0.53 9.01 -24.28
CA GLN A 103 0.39 7.88 -24.41
C GLN A 103 1.81 8.34 -24.77
N LYS A 104 1.96 9.31 -25.68
CA LYS A 104 3.25 9.87 -26.06
C LYS A 104 3.93 10.57 -24.89
N VAL A 105 3.17 11.34 -24.10
CA VAL A 105 3.71 12.03 -22.91
C VAL A 105 4.09 11.01 -21.84
N LEU A 106 3.27 9.99 -21.58
CA LEU A 106 3.60 8.94 -20.61
C LEU A 106 4.86 8.15 -21.00
N ARG A 107 4.98 7.75 -22.27
CA ARG A 107 6.22 7.12 -22.78
C ARG A 107 7.43 8.03 -22.54
N THR A 108 7.31 9.30 -22.92
CA THR A 108 8.40 10.28 -22.78
C THR A 108 8.77 10.51 -21.31
N PHE A 109 7.79 10.60 -20.42
CA PHE A 109 7.99 10.72 -18.97
C PHE A 109 8.82 9.55 -18.43
N LEU A 110 8.43 8.32 -18.77
CA LEU A 110 9.14 7.12 -18.33
C LEU A 110 10.54 6.99 -18.93
N GLU A 111 10.72 7.33 -20.21
CA GLU A 111 12.03 7.30 -20.86
C GLU A 111 13.02 8.32 -20.27
N ARG A 112 12.51 9.47 -19.78
CA ARG A 112 13.31 10.55 -19.17
C ARG A 112 13.67 10.32 -17.70
N GLY A 113 13.29 9.21 -17.11
CA GLY A 113 13.58 8.92 -15.69
C GLY A 113 12.37 8.98 -14.76
N GLY A 114 11.18 9.32 -15.28
CA GLY A 114 9.96 9.32 -14.49
C GLY A 114 9.65 7.96 -13.86
N PHE A 115 9.10 7.97 -12.66
CA PHE A 115 8.65 6.79 -11.93
C PHE A 115 7.13 6.80 -11.83
N LEU A 116 6.50 5.72 -12.28
CA LEU A 116 5.06 5.52 -12.18
C LEU A 116 4.73 4.44 -11.16
N TYR A 117 3.95 4.80 -10.15
CA TYR A 117 3.40 3.86 -9.19
C TYR A 117 1.89 3.68 -9.39
N LEU A 118 1.49 2.44 -9.69
CA LEU A 118 0.12 1.98 -9.88
C LEU A 118 -0.32 1.20 -8.63
N ASP A 119 -0.89 1.90 -7.65
CA ASP A 119 -1.58 1.25 -6.52
C ASP A 119 -2.87 0.59 -7.01
N ALA A 120 -3.20 -0.58 -6.47
CA ALA A 120 -4.26 -1.45 -6.97
C ALA A 120 -4.13 -1.81 -8.48
N GLY A 121 -2.92 -1.69 -9.04
CA GLY A 121 -2.58 -2.10 -10.41
C GLY A 121 -2.47 -3.62 -10.58
N ILE A 122 -2.50 -4.37 -9.47
CA ILE A 122 -2.69 -5.82 -9.39
C ILE A 122 -4.03 -6.06 -8.70
N LYS A 123 -4.89 -6.91 -9.28
CA LYS A 123 -6.16 -7.31 -8.66
C LYS A 123 -6.53 -8.72 -9.08
N ALA A 124 -6.74 -9.60 -8.10
CA ALA A 124 -7.20 -10.95 -8.41
C ALA A 124 -8.62 -10.88 -9.03
N PRO A 125 -8.91 -11.65 -10.10
CA PRO A 125 -10.17 -11.55 -10.83
C PRO A 125 -11.42 -11.68 -9.95
N PHE A 126 -11.35 -12.55 -8.95
CA PHE A 126 -12.46 -12.85 -8.06
C PHE A 126 -12.82 -11.71 -7.09
N LEU A 127 -11.93 -10.73 -6.91
CA LEU A 127 -12.24 -9.54 -6.12
C LEU A 127 -13.24 -8.64 -6.85
N GLY A 128 -13.29 -8.68 -8.19
CA GLY A 128 -14.22 -7.88 -8.98
C GLY A 128 -14.25 -6.40 -8.57
N THR A 129 -15.44 -5.92 -8.20
CA THR A 129 -15.68 -4.55 -7.70
C THR A 129 -15.61 -4.44 -6.17
N ASP A 130 -15.21 -5.50 -5.46
CA ASP A 130 -14.87 -5.40 -4.04
C ASP A 130 -13.59 -4.58 -3.90
N LEU A 131 -13.66 -3.57 -3.04
CA LEU A 131 -12.71 -2.45 -2.97
C LEU A 131 -12.10 -2.32 -1.57
N GLY A 132 -12.41 -3.27 -0.67
CA GLY A 132 -11.89 -3.31 0.70
C GLY A 132 -10.86 -4.41 0.97
N HIS A 133 -10.51 -5.24 -0.03
CA HIS A 133 -9.60 -6.37 0.15
C HIS A 133 -8.46 -6.36 -0.83
N SER A 134 -7.33 -6.86 -0.34
CA SER A 134 -6.18 -7.18 -1.15
C SER A 134 -5.96 -8.68 -1.27
N TYR A 135 -5.51 -9.11 -2.44
CA TYR A 135 -5.04 -10.46 -2.72
C TYR A 135 -3.66 -10.38 -3.35
N ALA A 136 -2.70 -11.14 -2.81
CA ALA A 136 -1.36 -11.23 -3.36
C ALA A 136 -1.36 -12.08 -4.66
N ALA A 137 -1.81 -11.48 -5.76
CA ALA A 137 -1.64 -12.00 -7.12
C ALA A 137 -0.34 -11.45 -7.71
N TRP A 138 0.24 -12.15 -8.67
CA TRP A 138 1.54 -11.82 -9.26
C TRP A 138 1.44 -11.38 -10.72
N GLU A 139 0.27 -10.90 -11.12
CA GLU A 139 0.00 -10.38 -12.46
C GLU A 139 -0.69 -9.02 -12.37
N ALA A 140 -0.29 -8.11 -13.26
CA ALA A 140 -0.99 -6.84 -13.44
C ALA A 140 -2.41 -7.08 -13.91
N ARG A 141 -3.30 -6.14 -13.59
CA ARG A 141 -4.65 -6.12 -14.15
C ARG A 141 -4.62 -6.03 -15.68
N PRO A 142 -5.62 -6.56 -16.39
CA PRO A 142 -5.65 -6.53 -17.85
C PRO A 142 -5.48 -5.13 -18.45
N GLU A 143 -6.05 -4.10 -17.84
CA GLU A 143 -5.98 -2.71 -18.32
C GLU A 143 -4.54 -2.17 -18.20
N VAL A 144 -3.85 -2.46 -17.09
CA VAL A 144 -2.44 -2.11 -16.89
C VAL A 144 -1.56 -2.85 -17.89
N ALA A 145 -1.74 -4.17 -18.03
CA ALA A 145 -0.96 -4.99 -18.95
C ALA A 145 -1.14 -4.53 -20.41
N THR A 146 -2.37 -4.18 -20.79
CA THR A 146 -2.70 -3.69 -22.14
C THR A 146 -2.00 -2.35 -22.42
N LEU A 147 -2.09 -1.40 -21.48
CA LEU A 147 -1.44 -0.10 -21.61
C LEU A 147 0.07 -0.25 -21.83
N PHE A 148 0.77 -1.02 -20.99
CA PHE A 148 2.23 -1.13 -21.11
C PHE A 148 2.66 -1.97 -22.29
N LYS A 149 1.85 -2.92 -22.76
CA LYS A 149 2.10 -3.61 -24.03
C LYS A 149 2.00 -2.67 -25.23
N GLN A 150 1.11 -1.67 -25.19
CA GLN A 150 1.01 -0.63 -26.23
C GLN A 150 2.21 0.34 -26.16
N LEU A 151 2.56 0.79 -24.96
CA LEU A 151 3.65 1.76 -24.76
C LEU A 151 5.05 1.16 -24.95
N PHE A 152 5.27 -0.08 -24.55
CA PHE A 152 6.58 -0.75 -24.61
C PHE A 152 6.41 -2.25 -24.89
N PRO A 153 6.14 -2.65 -26.16
CA PRO A 153 5.84 -4.04 -26.54
C PRO A 153 6.88 -5.08 -26.08
N ASP A 154 8.15 -4.67 -26.03
CA ASP A 154 9.29 -5.54 -25.69
C ASP A 154 9.70 -5.46 -24.21
N LYS A 155 8.95 -4.76 -23.37
CA LYS A 155 9.26 -4.53 -21.95
C LYS A 155 8.13 -5.11 -21.08
N PRO A 156 8.26 -6.35 -20.59
CA PRO A 156 7.22 -6.97 -19.81
C PRO A 156 7.12 -6.36 -18.40
N LEU A 157 5.92 -6.36 -17.84
CA LEU A 157 5.70 -6.27 -16.40
C LEU A 157 5.97 -7.65 -15.81
N VAL A 158 6.95 -7.74 -14.92
CA VAL A 158 7.37 -9.01 -14.31
C VAL A 158 7.27 -8.95 -12.78
N PRO A 159 6.95 -10.06 -12.09
CA PRO A 159 7.09 -10.19 -10.65
C PRO A 159 8.44 -9.67 -10.14
N LEU A 160 8.41 -8.82 -9.12
CA LEU A 160 9.63 -8.45 -8.39
C LEU A 160 10.02 -9.60 -7.47
N PRO A 161 11.31 -9.99 -7.44
CA PRO A 161 11.76 -11.04 -6.52
C PRO A 161 11.62 -10.56 -5.06
N ARG A 162 11.43 -11.52 -4.16
CA ARG A 162 11.20 -11.26 -2.73
C ARG A 162 12.28 -10.44 -2.06
N ASP A 163 13.51 -10.64 -2.50
CA ASP A 163 14.70 -9.99 -1.99
C ASP A 163 15.02 -8.68 -2.73
N HIS A 164 14.15 -8.17 -3.61
CA HIS A 164 14.42 -6.92 -4.34
C HIS A 164 14.72 -5.76 -3.38
N ASP A 165 15.70 -4.90 -3.72
CA ASP A 165 16.17 -3.82 -2.85
C ASP A 165 15.06 -2.82 -2.48
N LEU A 166 14.06 -2.67 -3.35
CA LEU A 166 12.83 -1.91 -3.06
C LEU A 166 12.21 -2.30 -1.72
N PHE A 167 12.20 -3.56 -1.31
CA PHE A 167 11.57 -3.98 -0.05
C PHE A 167 12.41 -3.70 1.20
N ARG A 168 13.65 -3.22 1.03
CA ARG A 168 14.64 -3.10 2.11
C ARG A 168 15.55 -1.87 2.01
N CYS A 169 15.21 -0.91 1.16
CA CYS A 169 16.01 0.30 0.94
C CYS A 169 16.05 1.21 2.18
N PHE A 170 14.97 1.24 2.97
CA PHE A 170 14.89 2.02 4.21
C PHE A 170 14.38 1.18 5.38
N TYR A 171 13.08 0.86 5.40
CA TYR A 171 12.54 -0.10 6.35
C TYR A 171 12.92 -1.52 5.96
N LYS A 172 13.33 -2.29 6.96
CA LYS A 172 13.67 -3.71 6.83
C LYS A 172 12.90 -4.47 7.89
N GLY A 173 12.41 -5.64 7.55
CA GLY A 173 11.69 -6.47 8.51
C GLY A 173 10.20 -6.14 8.61
N LEU A 174 9.51 -6.97 9.38
CA LEU A 174 8.17 -6.70 9.87
C LEU A 174 8.14 -5.50 10.83
N PRO A 175 6.98 -4.82 10.96
CA PRO A 175 6.78 -3.79 11.99
C PRO A 175 7.18 -4.27 13.38
N ASP A 176 7.92 -3.43 14.10
CA ASP A 176 8.23 -3.61 15.49
C ASP A 176 7.24 -2.83 16.39
N PRO A 177 7.22 -3.07 17.72
CA PRO A 177 6.30 -2.37 18.61
C PRO A 177 6.38 -0.84 18.56
N GLY A 178 7.54 -0.26 18.17
CA GLY A 178 7.73 1.18 18.05
C GLY A 178 6.99 1.80 16.86
N ASP A 179 6.82 1.06 15.76
CA ASP A 179 6.04 1.56 14.60
C ASP A 179 4.53 1.55 14.86
N LEU A 180 4.10 0.59 15.67
CA LEU A 180 2.70 0.21 15.80
C LEU A 180 1.88 1.20 16.64
N ARG A 181 2.52 2.27 17.16
CA ARG A 181 1.96 3.23 18.14
C ARG A 181 1.16 2.50 19.23
N ILE A 182 1.67 1.34 19.65
CA ILE A 182 1.01 0.49 20.66
C ILE A 182 1.00 1.31 21.95
N ALA A 183 -0.18 1.74 22.38
CA ALA A 183 -0.34 2.26 23.73
C ALA A 183 0.18 1.18 24.71
N SER A 184 0.73 1.54 25.86
CA SER A 184 1.34 0.55 26.79
C SER A 184 0.41 -0.63 27.14
N GLU A 185 -0.89 -0.41 27.03
CA GLU A 185 -2.01 -1.30 27.31
C GLU A 185 -2.53 -2.06 26.07
N GLN A 186 -2.16 -1.67 24.85
CA GLN A 186 -2.61 -2.34 23.64
C GLN A 186 -1.92 -3.69 23.47
N LYS A 187 -2.71 -4.72 23.11
CA LYS A 187 -2.18 -6.08 22.96
C LYS A 187 -1.34 -6.18 21.68
N LYS A 188 -0.40 -7.12 21.68
CA LYS A 188 0.38 -7.48 20.49
C LYS A 188 -0.44 -8.40 19.58
N LEU A 189 -0.01 -8.56 18.33
CA LEU A 189 -0.53 -9.62 17.46
C LEU A 189 -0.52 -10.97 18.19
N PRO A 190 -1.60 -11.77 18.11
CA PRO A 190 -1.59 -13.12 18.62
C PRO A 190 -0.43 -13.92 18.01
N ALA A 191 0.26 -14.74 18.80
CA ALA A 191 1.47 -15.45 18.36
C ALA A 191 1.24 -16.31 17.10
N THR A 192 0.05 -16.90 16.96
CA THR A 192 -0.33 -17.66 15.76
C THR A 192 -0.46 -16.79 14.51
N VAL A 193 -1.02 -15.58 14.65
CA VAL A 193 -1.13 -14.59 13.57
C VAL A 193 0.24 -14.05 13.21
N LEU A 194 1.06 -13.70 14.20
CA LEU A 194 2.43 -13.23 13.98
C LEU A 194 3.25 -14.27 13.23
N ARG A 195 3.24 -15.53 13.70
CA ARG A 195 3.94 -16.64 13.04
C ARG A 195 3.47 -16.83 11.60
N PHE A 196 2.16 -16.76 11.36
CA PHE A 196 1.64 -16.84 10.00
C PHE A 196 2.13 -15.68 9.12
N VAL A 197 2.15 -14.45 9.63
CA VAL A 197 2.68 -13.29 8.91
C VAL A 197 4.16 -13.48 8.60
N GLU A 198 4.94 -13.99 9.57
CA GLU A 198 6.34 -14.33 9.39
C GLU A 198 6.55 -15.40 8.32
N GLU A 199 5.74 -16.46 8.30
CA GLU A 199 5.86 -17.57 7.35
C GLU A 199 5.31 -17.24 5.95
N GLU A 200 4.22 -16.48 5.83
CA GLU A 200 3.57 -16.19 4.55
C GLU A 200 4.08 -14.89 3.90
N LYS A 201 4.25 -13.82 4.68
CA LYS A 201 4.68 -12.51 4.18
C LYS A 201 6.18 -12.29 4.33
N TRP A 202 6.83 -12.93 5.29
CA TRP A 202 8.16 -12.51 5.74
C TRP A 202 9.27 -13.58 5.85
N PRO A 203 9.23 -14.79 5.25
CA PRO A 203 10.45 -15.60 5.26
C PRO A 203 11.53 -14.95 4.37
N GLN A 204 11.11 -14.08 3.43
CA GLN A 204 11.99 -13.25 2.58
C GLN A 204 11.52 -11.79 2.38
N GLY A 205 10.40 -11.40 3.01
CA GLY A 205 10.07 -9.99 3.25
C GLY A 205 9.32 -9.21 2.17
N THR A 206 8.12 -9.64 1.77
CA THR A 206 7.52 -9.11 0.53
C THR A 206 6.00 -9.20 0.48
N TYR A 207 5.48 -8.27 -0.31
CA TYR A 207 4.15 -8.29 -0.90
C TYR A 207 4.29 -8.46 -2.41
N SER A 208 3.23 -8.89 -3.09
CA SER A 208 3.31 -9.06 -4.54
C SER A 208 3.43 -7.69 -5.22
N PHE A 209 4.46 -7.52 -6.04
CA PHE A 209 4.64 -6.35 -6.88
C PHE A 209 5.08 -6.86 -8.26
N VAL A 210 4.61 -6.18 -9.31
CA VAL A 210 5.13 -6.37 -10.66
C VAL A 210 5.72 -5.05 -11.14
N GLY A 211 6.80 -5.12 -11.90
CA GLY A 211 7.51 -3.95 -12.37
C GLY A 211 7.98 -4.11 -13.79
N MET A 212 8.08 -2.97 -14.48
CA MET A 212 8.66 -2.89 -15.81
C MET A 212 9.97 -2.12 -15.72
N GLN A 213 11.04 -2.73 -16.21
CA GLN A 213 12.34 -2.10 -16.25
C GLN A 213 12.53 -1.31 -17.55
N LEU A 214 13.02 -0.08 -17.41
CA LEU A 214 13.51 0.74 -18.52
C LEU A 214 14.90 1.25 -18.14
N ASN A 215 15.86 1.14 -19.06
CA ASN A 215 17.23 1.64 -18.86
C ASN A 215 17.91 1.17 -17.56
N GLY A 216 17.65 -0.07 -17.12
CA GLY A 216 18.27 -0.67 -15.95
C GLY A 216 17.63 -0.33 -14.60
N ARG A 217 16.56 0.48 -14.57
CA ARG A 217 15.80 0.84 -13.37
C ARG A 217 14.35 0.35 -13.47
N ILE A 218 13.67 0.22 -12.33
CA ILE A 218 12.21 0.02 -12.32
C ILE A 218 11.54 1.36 -12.62
N ALA A 219 10.92 1.49 -13.80
CA ALA A 219 10.26 2.71 -14.23
C ALA A 219 8.76 2.72 -13.93
N VAL A 220 8.14 1.53 -13.94
CA VAL A 220 6.74 1.32 -13.62
C VAL A 220 6.65 0.25 -12.56
N LEU A 221 5.86 0.51 -11.53
CA LEU A 221 5.61 -0.40 -10.43
C LEU A 221 4.10 -0.54 -10.24
N ALA A 222 3.60 -1.76 -10.14
CA ALA A 222 2.21 -2.04 -9.79
C ALA A 222 2.14 -2.96 -8.59
N SER A 223 1.25 -2.63 -7.65
CA SER A 223 0.99 -3.42 -6.44
C SER A 223 -0.49 -3.80 -6.37
N PRO A 224 -0.87 -4.76 -5.50
CA PRO A 224 -2.22 -4.80 -5.00
C PRO A 224 -2.54 -3.50 -4.24
N ILE A 225 -3.75 -3.41 -3.74
CA ILE A 225 -4.14 -2.22 -2.99
C ILE A 225 -3.32 -2.07 -1.70
N CYS A 226 -2.46 -1.04 -1.67
CA CYS A 226 -1.63 -0.69 -0.51
C CYS A 226 -2.14 0.59 0.14
N ALA A 227 -2.76 1.49 -0.64
CA ALA A 227 -3.36 2.74 -0.18
C ALA A 227 -4.35 2.55 0.99
N MET A 228 -5.02 1.40 1.07
CA MET A 228 -5.87 1.05 2.23
C MET A 228 -5.13 1.12 3.57
N GLY A 229 -3.81 0.95 3.56
CA GLY A 229 -2.96 0.96 4.72
C GLY A 229 -2.42 2.32 5.14
N TRP A 230 -2.55 3.36 4.34
CA TRP A 230 -1.83 4.62 4.60
C TRP A 230 -2.70 5.73 5.19
N GLY A 231 -4.02 5.64 5.04
CA GLY A 231 -4.95 6.69 5.44
C GLY A 231 -4.96 6.94 6.95
N LYS A 232 -4.87 8.21 7.33
CA LYS A 232 -5.17 8.68 8.68
C LYS A 232 -6.24 9.77 8.62
N ASP A 233 -7.11 9.80 9.62
CA ASP A 233 -8.06 10.90 9.81
C ASP A 233 -7.36 12.18 10.35
N GLU A 234 -8.14 13.24 10.54
CA GLU A 234 -7.68 14.52 11.08
C GLU A 234 -7.11 14.43 12.50
N PHE A 235 -7.46 13.37 13.25
CA PHE A 235 -6.97 13.09 14.60
C PHE A 235 -5.75 12.16 14.59
N GLY A 236 -5.32 11.68 13.41
CA GLY A 236 -4.19 10.79 13.24
C GLY A 236 -4.49 9.31 13.47
N ASN A 237 -5.77 8.92 13.56
CA ASN A 237 -6.19 7.52 13.66
C ASN A 237 -6.18 6.87 12.28
N TRP A 238 -5.85 5.58 12.24
CA TRP A 238 -5.83 4.81 11.01
C TRP A 238 -7.22 4.57 10.43
N LEU A 239 -7.36 4.71 9.10
CA LEU A 239 -8.59 4.38 8.39
C LEU A 239 -8.31 3.80 6.98
N PRO A 240 -9.15 2.85 6.50
CA PRO A 240 -10.18 2.12 7.24
C PRO A 240 -9.57 0.96 8.05
N PRO A 241 -10.34 0.30 8.94
CA PRO A 241 -9.91 -0.93 9.59
C PRO A 241 -9.50 -2.01 8.58
N ILE A 242 -8.42 -2.73 8.86
CA ILE A 242 -7.86 -3.76 7.98
C ILE A 242 -7.90 -5.12 8.65
N SER A 243 -8.40 -6.12 7.91
CA SER A 243 -8.37 -7.52 8.30
C SER A 243 -7.20 -8.25 7.63
N PHE A 244 -6.67 -9.26 8.31
CA PHE A 244 -5.71 -10.19 7.73
C PHE A 244 -6.39 -11.43 7.21
N ARG A 245 -6.05 -11.78 5.97
CA ARG A 245 -6.36 -13.08 5.40
C ARG A 245 -5.29 -14.08 5.83
N ILE A 246 -5.71 -15.11 6.57
CA ILE A 246 -4.83 -16.13 7.15
C ILE A 246 -5.16 -17.49 6.55
N ARG A 247 -4.13 -18.26 6.17
CA ARG A 247 -4.27 -19.65 5.74
C ARG A 247 -4.58 -20.50 6.96
N GLU A 248 -5.70 -21.20 6.94
CA GLU A 248 -6.02 -22.14 8.02
C GLU A 248 -5.14 -23.38 7.90
N THR A 249 -4.73 -23.92 9.05
CA THR A 249 -4.00 -25.19 9.13
C THR A 249 -4.60 -26.05 10.24
N ALA A 250 -4.83 -27.33 9.93
CA ALA A 250 -5.23 -28.35 10.89
C ALA A 250 -4.80 -29.73 10.35
N GLU A 251 -4.64 -30.71 11.24
CA GLU A 251 -4.34 -32.08 10.83
C GLU A 251 -5.47 -32.63 9.93
N GLY A 252 -5.09 -33.21 8.79
CA GLY A 252 -6.05 -33.75 7.82
C GLY A 252 -6.87 -32.71 7.04
N LEU A 253 -6.62 -31.41 7.22
CA LEU A 253 -7.43 -30.34 6.61
C LEU A 253 -7.53 -30.47 5.08
N ASP A 254 -6.41 -30.72 4.39
CA ASP A 254 -6.37 -30.92 2.92
C ASP A 254 -7.32 -32.04 2.46
N LYS A 255 -7.22 -33.23 3.07
CA LYS A 255 -8.10 -34.37 2.75
C LYS A 255 -9.57 -34.07 3.04
N ASN A 256 -9.85 -33.37 4.14
CA ASN A 256 -11.21 -32.99 4.50
C ASN A 256 -11.79 -31.99 3.50
N LEU A 257 -10.97 -31.06 3.00
CA LEU A 257 -11.39 -30.08 1.99
C LEU A 257 -11.66 -30.75 0.62
N GLN A 258 -10.84 -31.72 0.21
CA GLN A 258 -11.07 -32.48 -1.03
C GLN A 258 -12.43 -33.18 -1.08
N ALA A 259 -12.91 -33.68 0.06
CA ALA A 259 -14.19 -34.37 0.16
C ALA A 259 -15.39 -33.44 0.41
N ALA A 260 -15.14 -32.16 0.68
CA ALA A 260 -16.17 -31.24 1.11
C ALA A 260 -16.77 -30.46 -0.07
N ALA A 261 -18.08 -30.27 -0.02
CA ALA A 261 -18.80 -29.56 -1.07
C ALA A 261 -18.48 -28.07 -1.02
N PHE A 262 -18.07 -27.51 -2.15
CA PHE A 262 -17.95 -26.07 -2.36
C PHE A 262 -18.93 -25.62 -3.45
N ALA A 263 -19.36 -24.37 -3.35
CA ALA A 263 -20.20 -23.72 -4.35
C ALA A 263 -19.62 -22.34 -4.64
N GLY A 264 -19.80 -21.84 -5.87
CA GLY A 264 -19.26 -20.55 -6.29
C GLY A 264 -18.66 -20.61 -7.69
N ASN A 265 -18.20 -19.44 -8.16
CA ASN A 265 -17.46 -19.33 -9.40
C ASN A 265 -15.99 -19.72 -9.19
N THR A 266 -15.35 -20.14 -10.27
CA THR A 266 -13.93 -20.51 -10.29
C THR A 266 -13.12 -19.41 -10.97
N PHE A 267 -11.96 -19.09 -10.40
CA PHE A 267 -11.06 -18.06 -10.88
C PHE A 267 -9.62 -18.57 -10.81
N GLU A 268 -8.84 -18.33 -11.86
CA GLU A 268 -7.41 -18.63 -11.84
C GLU A 268 -6.65 -17.44 -11.25
N VAL A 269 -5.72 -17.72 -10.34
CA VAL A 269 -4.84 -16.68 -9.78
C VAL A 269 -3.39 -17.13 -9.82
N SER A 270 -2.56 -16.21 -10.31
CA SER A 270 -1.16 -16.43 -10.60
C SER A 270 -0.32 -16.30 -9.35
N ARG A 271 0.44 -17.34 -9.09
CA ARG A 271 1.43 -17.41 -8.02
C ARG A 271 2.74 -16.76 -8.48
N GLU A 272 3.61 -16.57 -7.51
CA GLU A 272 4.96 -16.05 -7.75
C GLU A 272 5.80 -16.96 -8.65
N ASP A 273 5.64 -18.27 -8.51
CA ASP A 273 6.33 -19.30 -9.31
C ASP A 273 5.76 -19.43 -10.74
N GLY A 274 4.78 -18.58 -11.11
CA GLY A 274 4.10 -18.59 -12.40
C GLY A 274 3.02 -19.66 -12.54
N LEU A 275 2.88 -20.57 -11.58
CA LEU A 275 1.80 -21.56 -11.57
C LEU A 275 0.47 -20.89 -11.16
N LYS A 276 -0.64 -21.57 -11.43
CA LYS A 276 -1.99 -21.06 -11.21
C LYS A 276 -2.66 -21.79 -10.06
N ASP A 277 -3.07 -21.05 -9.05
CA ASP A 277 -4.03 -21.52 -8.05
C ASP A 277 -5.44 -21.44 -8.65
N THR A 278 -6.26 -22.45 -8.41
CA THR A 278 -7.70 -22.42 -8.73
C THR A 278 -8.46 -21.95 -7.49
N VAL A 279 -9.06 -20.77 -7.59
CA VAL A 279 -9.77 -20.10 -6.50
C VAL A 279 -11.28 -20.25 -6.68
N TYR A 280 -11.94 -20.78 -5.66
CA TYR A 280 -13.39 -20.89 -5.57
C TYR A 280 -13.91 -19.82 -4.62
N THR A 281 -14.86 -19.01 -5.10
CA THR A 281 -15.56 -18.04 -4.27
C THR A 281 -17.02 -17.89 -4.68
N GLN A 282 -17.85 -17.65 -3.68
CA GLN A 282 -19.22 -17.19 -3.91
C GLN A 282 -19.21 -15.66 -4.03
N LEU A 283 -20.07 -15.12 -4.90
CA LEU A 283 -20.21 -13.69 -5.05
C LEU A 283 -20.65 -13.07 -3.71
N GLY A 284 -19.93 -12.03 -3.25
CA GLY A 284 -20.24 -11.34 -2.01
C GLY A 284 -19.77 -12.03 -0.71
N MET A 285 -19.10 -13.18 -0.80
CA MET A 285 -18.59 -13.92 0.35
C MET A 285 -17.06 -13.85 0.45
N ARG A 286 -16.54 -13.82 1.69
CA ARG A 286 -15.09 -13.76 1.96
C ARG A 286 -14.34 -15.06 2.30
N PRO A 287 -14.86 -16.29 2.27
CA PRO A 287 -14.00 -17.47 2.36
C PRO A 287 -13.52 -17.92 0.98
N VAL A 288 -12.20 -18.02 0.81
CA VAL A 288 -11.55 -18.42 -0.44
C VAL A 288 -11.08 -19.86 -0.28
N TRP A 289 -11.70 -20.78 -1.01
CA TRP A 289 -11.21 -22.15 -1.17
C TRP A 289 -10.23 -22.16 -2.33
N VAL A 290 -9.07 -22.79 -2.12
CA VAL A 290 -8.01 -22.78 -3.12
C VAL A 290 -7.49 -24.19 -3.32
N GLU A 291 -7.50 -24.61 -4.58
CA GLU A 291 -6.76 -25.76 -5.06
C GLU A 291 -5.42 -25.28 -5.63
N GLU A 292 -4.32 -25.76 -5.06
CA GLU A 292 -2.96 -25.49 -5.52
C GLU A 292 -2.63 -26.33 -6.77
N PRO A 293 -1.63 -25.95 -7.59
CA PRO A 293 -1.24 -26.69 -8.80
C PRO A 293 -0.91 -28.18 -8.59
N ASN A 294 -0.56 -28.56 -7.36
CA ASN A 294 -0.21 -29.93 -6.96
C ASN A 294 -1.43 -30.74 -6.46
N GLY A 295 -2.65 -30.18 -6.54
CA GLY A 295 -3.89 -30.80 -6.06
C GLY A 295 -4.15 -30.66 -4.56
N LYS A 296 -3.32 -29.91 -3.81
CA LYS A 296 -3.57 -29.63 -2.39
C LYS A 296 -4.64 -28.56 -2.21
N TRP A 297 -5.48 -28.76 -1.21
CA TRP A 297 -6.56 -27.84 -0.87
C TRP A 297 -6.23 -27.03 0.39
N ARG A 298 -6.61 -25.75 0.36
CA ARG A 298 -6.50 -24.84 1.51
C ARG A 298 -7.66 -23.86 1.55
N ILE A 299 -7.94 -23.35 2.74
CA ILE A 299 -8.89 -22.26 2.95
C ILE A 299 -8.21 -21.08 3.60
N PHE A 300 -8.75 -19.90 3.33
CA PHE A 300 -8.38 -18.67 4.01
C PHE A 300 -9.54 -18.11 4.82
N LYS A 301 -9.22 -17.63 6.03
CA LYS A 301 -10.14 -16.85 6.87
C LYS A 301 -9.64 -15.44 7.07
N TYR A 302 -10.58 -14.53 7.28
CA TYR A 302 -10.27 -13.13 7.58
C TYR A 302 -10.39 -12.91 9.08
N TYR A 303 -9.32 -12.42 9.68
CA TYR A 303 -9.24 -12.05 11.08
C TYR A 303 -9.17 -10.53 11.17
N SER A 304 -10.01 -9.97 12.04
CA SER A 304 -10.09 -8.54 12.32
C SER A 304 -9.75 -8.30 13.78
N GLY A 305 -9.28 -7.10 14.09
CA GLY A 305 -8.93 -6.67 15.43
C GLY A 305 -8.11 -5.39 15.36
N GLU A 306 -8.08 -4.63 16.44
CA GLU A 306 -7.30 -3.39 16.52
C GLU A 306 -5.80 -3.68 16.32
N GLU A 307 -5.29 -4.74 16.95
CA GLU A 307 -3.90 -5.17 16.85
C GLU A 307 -3.54 -5.60 15.42
N ILE A 308 -4.46 -6.28 14.74
CA ILE A 308 -4.30 -6.69 13.34
C ILE A 308 -4.32 -5.46 12.43
N SER A 309 -5.26 -4.54 12.65
CA SER A 309 -5.40 -3.34 11.84
C SER A 309 -4.17 -2.45 11.98
N ASN A 310 -3.75 -2.12 13.20
CA ASN A 310 -2.57 -1.27 13.44
C ASN A 310 -1.31 -1.88 12.82
N TYR A 311 -1.18 -3.20 12.91
CA TYR A 311 -0.07 -3.89 12.28
C TYR A 311 -0.12 -3.84 10.75
N ALA A 312 -1.29 -4.06 10.15
CA ALA A 312 -1.47 -3.92 8.72
C ALA A 312 -1.10 -2.51 8.23
N HIS A 313 -1.58 -1.46 8.90
CA HIS A 313 -1.26 -0.08 8.57
C HIS A 313 0.24 0.18 8.65
N ALA A 314 0.90 -0.18 9.76
CA ALA A 314 2.34 -0.02 9.90
C ALA A 314 3.11 -0.76 8.79
N PHE A 315 2.70 -1.99 8.46
CA PHE A 315 3.30 -2.78 7.39
C PHE A 315 3.18 -2.09 6.02
N TYR A 316 1.97 -1.69 5.63
CA TYR A 316 1.75 -1.04 4.33
C TYR A 316 2.40 0.34 4.27
N THR A 317 2.41 1.12 5.35
CA THR A 317 3.12 2.40 5.42
C THR A 317 4.64 2.22 5.25
N ARG A 318 5.23 1.18 5.84
CA ARG A 318 6.64 0.84 5.62
C ARG A 318 6.92 0.49 4.16
N LEU A 319 6.06 -0.32 3.52
CA LEU A 319 6.16 -0.63 2.09
C LEU A 319 6.05 0.62 1.22
N GLY A 320 5.03 1.47 1.45
CA GLY A 320 4.86 2.73 0.73
C GLY A 320 6.06 3.66 0.91
N THR A 321 6.60 3.77 2.12
CA THR A 321 7.80 4.58 2.38
C THR A 321 8.97 4.09 1.54
N ASN A 322 9.21 2.78 1.53
CA ASN A 322 10.26 2.19 0.72
C ASN A 322 10.04 2.43 -0.79
N VAL A 323 8.81 2.32 -1.30
CA VAL A 323 8.49 2.60 -2.71
C VAL A 323 8.87 4.04 -3.07
N PHE A 324 8.43 5.03 -2.29
CA PHE A 324 8.71 6.43 -2.59
C PHE A 324 10.18 6.80 -2.41
N LEU A 325 10.88 6.25 -1.42
CA LEU A 325 12.33 6.45 -1.29
C LEU A 325 13.10 5.76 -2.42
N TYR A 326 12.71 4.54 -2.80
CA TYR A 326 13.31 3.82 -3.91
C TYR A 326 13.18 4.61 -5.22
N ALA A 327 12.01 5.22 -5.46
CA ALA A 327 11.77 6.09 -6.62
C ALA A 327 12.73 7.30 -6.71
N LEU A 328 13.23 7.80 -5.57
CA LEU A 328 14.20 8.90 -5.53
C LEU A 328 15.65 8.46 -5.80
N THR A 329 15.92 7.15 -5.76
CA THR A 329 17.27 6.59 -5.97
C THR A 329 17.41 5.89 -7.32
N GLN A 330 16.39 5.94 -8.18
CA GLN A 330 16.37 5.26 -9.49
C GLN A 330 16.97 6.06 -10.62
#